data_AF-A0A7W6G1E8-F1
#
_entry.id   AF-A0A7W6G1E8-F1
#
_cell.length_a   1.000
_cell.length_b   1.000
_cell.length_c   1.000
_cell.angle_alpha   90.00
_cell.angle_beta   90.00
_cell.angle_gamma   90.00
#
_symmetry.space_group_name_H-M   'P 1'
#
loop_
_entity.id
_entity.type
_entity.pdbx_description
1 polymer ?
#
loop_
_entity_poly.entity_id
_entity_poly.type
_entity_poly.pdbx_seq_one_letter_code
_entity_poly.pdbx_strand_id
1 'polypeptide(L)'
;MSALKYHPGVTAKRDAMDVGKDDEDKKALSKRADAAYKAAMRQWQDSYHEAVAIPCGLTRLGPQRRRLTRGEWQREQVQATALQQVVQRARKVKADGETYISHTKAEAAKIAADAARETDAARKATAAAMAAQDRVRQEQEQAKAILADAERYSGWAGRLRAIWDRLRTSSVVEKVRAEFFSEVDRWRVAAQEAERRQLEAEHQRHEAERKVREAQDVAFKAGIERDRLRSMLSPVADHSEPELSPAPKQILKPNFKKKDRS
;
A
#
# COMPACT_ATOMS: atom_id res chain seq x y z
N MET A 1 20.88 19.00 -46.46
CA MET A 1 21.46 19.15 -45.11
C MET A 1 22.66 18.23 -45.01
N SER A 2 23.83 18.72 -44.58
CA SER A 2 25.03 17.88 -44.46
C SER A 2 25.05 17.16 -43.10
N ALA A 3 25.19 15.83 -43.11
CA ALA A 3 25.30 15.00 -41.90
C ALA A 3 26.47 15.42 -40.99
N LEU A 4 27.51 16.04 -41.56
CA LEU A 4 28.66 16.57 -40.82
C LEU A 4 28.28 17.65 -39.80
N LYS A 5 27.14 18.34 -39.98
CA LYS A 5 26.67 19.37 -39.04
C LYS A 5 26.33 18.80 -37.66
N TYR A 6 25.92 17.54 -37.60
CA TYR A 6 25.51 16.87 -36.35
C TYR A 6 26.56 15.88 -35.83
N HIS A 7 27.73 15.80 -36.47
CA HIS A 7 28.78 14.90 -36.03
C HIS A 7 29.43 15.44 -34.74
N PRO A 8 29.45 14.67 -33.63
CA PRO A 8 29.81 15.18 -32.31
C PRO A 8 31.23 15.79 -32.27
N GLY A 9 32.18 15.17 -32.97
CA GLY A 9 33.52 15.73 -33.08
C GLY A 9 33.59 17.05 -33.84
N VAL A 10 32.80 17.22 -34.92
CA VAL A 10 32.84 18.43 -35.75
C VAL A 10 32.18 19.59 -35.03
N THR A 11 31.10 19.33 -34.30
CA THR A 11 30.46 20.32 -33.41
C THR A 11 31.43 20.79 -32.34
N ALA A 12 32.04 19.86 -31.59
CA ALA A 12 33.02 20.22 -30.55
C ALA A 12 34.23 20.98 -31.10
N LYS A 13 34.69 20.65 -32.32
CA LYS A 13 35.75 21.39 -33.00
C LYS A 13 35.31 22.82 -33.32
N ARG A 14 34.10 23.01 -33.84
CA ARG A 14 33.55 24.34 -34.15
C ARG A 14 33.41 25.17 -32.88
N ASP A 15 32.82 24.61 -31.83
CA ASP A 15 32.64 25.28 -30.55
C ASP A 15 34.00 25.71 -29.97
N ALA A 16 35.01 24.85 -30.06
CA ALA A 16 36.37 25.20 -29.64
C ALA A 16 36.98 26.32 -30.49
N MET A 17 36.78 26.33 -31.82
CA MET A 17 37.26 27.40 -32.70
C MET A 17 36.54 28.73 -32.44
N ASP A 18 35.24 28.70 -32.14
CA ASP A 18 34.43 29.89 -31.90
C ASP A 18 34.82 30.58 -30.57
N VAL A 19 35.17 29.81 -29.55
CA VAL A 19 35.57 30.33 -28.22
C VAL A 19 36.92 31.05 -28.22
N GLY A 20 37.87 30.68 -29.11
CA GLY A 20 39.23 31.24 -29.10
C GLY A 20 39.54 32.16 -30.28
N LYS A 21 38.51 32.65 -30.96
CA LYS A 21 38.63 33.38 -32.23
C LYS A 21 39.32 34.75 -32.09
N ASP A 22 39.22 35.37 -30.92
CA ASP A 22 39.60 36.77 -30.72
C ASP A 22 40.93 36.98 -29.96
N ASP A 23 41.51 35.94 -29.33
CA ASP A 23 42.61 36.10 -28.36
C ASP A 23 43.79 35.09 -28.48
N GLU A 24 43.71 34.08 -29.35
CA GLU A 24 44.73 33.01 -29.47
C GLU A 24 45.50 33.04 -30.81
N ASP A 25 46.78 32.62 -30.80
CA ASP A 25 47.53 32.29 -32.03
C ASP A 25 46.76 31.20 -32.81
N LYS A 26 46.52 31.42 -34.11
CA LYS A 26 45.79 30.51 -35.01
C LYS A 26 46.27 29.07 -34.90
N LYS A 27 47.57 28.85 -34.70
CA LYS A 27 48.16 27.51 -34.55
C LYS A 27 47.76 26.86 -33.22
N ALA A 28 47.77 27.63 -32.14
CA ALA A 28 47.32 27.17 -30.82
C ALA A 28 45.82 26.85 -30.84
N LEU A 29 45.01 27.73 -31.44
CA LEU A 29 43.57 27.55 -31.62
C LEU A 29 43.25 26.26 -32.40
N SER A 30 43.91 26.03 -33.55
CA SER A 30 43.71 24.81 -34.34
C SER A 30 44.09 23.55 -33.55
N LYS A 31 45.18 23.59 -32.77
CA LYS A 31 45.61 22.46 -31.93
C LYS A 31 44.58 22.18 -30.83
N ARG A 32 44.03 23.22 -30.19
CA ARG A 32 42.96 23.10 -29.18
C ARG A 32 41.69 22.51 -29.79
N ALA A 33 41.31 22.98 -30.97
CA ALA A 33 40.13 22.49 -31.68
C ALA A 33 40.28 21.01 -32.10
N ASP A 34 41.46 20.59 -32.57
CA ASP A 34 41.73 19.18 -32.88
C ASP A 34 41.76 18.29 -31.62
N ALA A 35 42.19 18.83 -30.49
CA ALA A 35 42.10 18.13 -29.20
C ALA A 35 40.64 17.95 -28.77
N ALA A 36 39.81 18.99 -28.88
CA ALA A 36 38.38 18.93 -28.60
C ALA A 36 37.66 17.91 -29.50
N TYR A 37 37.97 17.89 -30.80
CA TYR A 37 37.48 16.87 -31.73
C TYR A 37 37.80 15.46 -31.24
N LYS A 38 39.08 15.19 -30.92
CA LYS A 38 39.53 13.85 -30.48
C LYS A 38 38.90 13.45 -29.15
N ALA A 39 38.69 14.38 -28.24
CA ALA A 39 38.02 14.12 -26.96
C ALA A 39 36.55 13.75 -27.18
N ALA A 40 35.81 14.55 -27.96
CA ALA A 40 34.42 14.27 -28.30
C ALA A 40 34.25 12.91 -29.03
N MET A 41 35.19 12.56 -29.92
CA MET A 41 35.15 11.25 -30.58
C MET A 41 35.41 10.08 -29.65
N ARG A 42 36.24 10.25 -28.62
CA ARG A 42 36.44 9.21 -27.59
C ARG A 42 35.19 9.04 -26.76
N GLN A 43 34.64 10.14 -26.24
CA GLN A 43 33.39 10.13 -25.46
C GLN A 43 32.24 9.51 -26.23
N TRP A 44 32.11 9.80 -27.53
CA TRP A 44 31.08 9.18 -28.36
C TRP A 44 31.27 7.66 -28.45
N GLN A 45 32.49 7.18 -28.70
CA GLN A 45 32.77 5.74 -28.69
C GLN A 45 32.56 5.10 -27.31
N ASP A 46 32.84 5.82 -26.23
CA ASP A 46 32.64 5.34 -24.86
C ASP A 46 31.14 5.22 -24.55
N SER A 47 30.33 6.20 -24.94
CA SER A 47 28.87 6.15 -24.83
C SER A 47 28.26 4.98 -25.62
N TYR A 48 28.78 4.70 -26.81
CA TYR A 48 28.38 3.53 -27.60
C TYR A 48 28.79 2.23 -26.91
N HIS A 49 29.99 2.18 -26.35
CA HIS A 49 30.46 1.01 -25.61
C HIS A 49 29.57 0.72 -24.40
N GLU A 50 29.23 1.75 -23.63
CA GLU A 50 28.35 1.62 -22.46
C GLU A 50 26.93 1.18 -22.83
N ALA A 51 26.34 1.82 -23.83
CA ALA A 51 24.93 1.59 -24.19
C ALA A 51 24.71 0.25 -24.93
N VAL A 52 25.67 -0.17 -25.76
CA VAL A 52 25.51 -1.30 -26.69
C VAL A 52 26.50 -2.41 -26.42
N ALA A 53 27.79 -2.11 -26.38
CA ALA A 53 28.83 -3.13 -26.32
C ALA A 53 28.84 -3.89 -24.99
N ILE A 54 28.71 -3.20 -23.85
CA ILE A 54 28.64 -3.82 -22.51
C ILE A 54 27.46 -4.81 -22.42
N PRO A 55 26.21 -4.44 -22.78
CA PRO A 55 25.09 -5.39 -22.81
C PRO A 55 25.27 -6.58 -23.76
N CYS A 56 26.12 -6.45 -24.78
CA CYS A 56 26.47 -7.50 -25.72
C CYS A 56 27.70 -8.32 -25.30
N GLY A 57 28.37 -7.99 -24.19
CA GLY A 57 29.59 -8.67 -23.74
C GLY A 57 30.84 -8.35 -24.56
N LEU A 58 30.85 -7.22 -25.25
CA LEU A 58 31.95 -6.78 -26.11
C LEU A 58 32.92 -5.84 -25.35
N THR A 59 34.21 -6.01 -25.60
CA THR A 59 35.26 -5.15 -25.02
C THR A 59 35.38 -3.82 -25.78
N ARG A 60 35.90 -2.79 -25.11
CA ARG A 60 36.06 -1.44 -25.68
C ARG A 60 37.15 -1.37 -26.75
N LEU A 61 38.20 -2.17 -26.57
CA LEU A 61 39.38 -2.22 -27.42
C LEU A 61 39.69 -3.68 -27.75
N GLY A 62 40.12 -3.94 -28.99
CA GLY A 62 40.62 -5.25 -29.40
C GLY A 62 42.06 -5.51 -28.94
N PRO A 63 42.53 -6.77 -29.05
CA PRO A 63 43.82 -7.21 -28.52
C PRO A 63 45.01 -6.49 -29.16
N GLN A 64 44.94 -6.23 -30.47
CA GLN A 64 46.01 -5.54 -31.21
C GLN A 64 46.27 -4.13 -30.69
N ARG A 65 45.22 -3.39 -30.32
CA ARG A 65 45.33 -2.01 -29.85
C ARG A 65 45.94 -1.91 -28.45
N ARG A 66 45.79 -2.98 -27.65
CA ARG A 66 46.35 -3.10 -26.31
C ARG A 66 47.63 -3.95 -26.25
N ARG A 67 48.06 -4.53 -27.38
CA ARG A 67 49.20 -5.46 -27.50
C ARG A 67 49.10 -6.62 -26.50
N LEU A 68 47.90 -7.16 -26.32
CA LEU A 68 47.64 -8.24 -25.37
C LEU A 68 48.07 -9.59 -25.94
N THR A 69 48.57 -10.45 -25.08
CA THR A 69 48.77 -11.87 -25.39
C THR A 69 47.42 -12.57 -25.54
N ARG A 70 47.44 -13.77 -26.14
CA ARG A 70 46.22 -14.58 -26.33
C ARG A 70 45.52 -14.90 -24.99
N GLY A 71 46.28 -15.21 -23.95
CA GLY A 71 45.73 -15.54 -22.63
C GLY A 71 45.10 -14.33 -21.93
N GLU A 72 45.74 -13.16 -22.01
CA GLU A 72 45.18 -11.92 -21.46
C GLU A 72 43.92 -11.49 -22.20
N TRP A 73 43.90 -11.63 -23.52
CA TRP A 73 42.71 -11.35 -24.32
C TRP A 73 41.53 -12.25 -23.95
N GLN A 74 41.77 -13.55 -23.75
CA GLN A 74 40.73 -14.47 -23.30
C GLN A 74 40.17 -14.07 -21.92
N ARG A 75 41.03 -13.64 -20.98
CA ARG A 75 40.60 -13.14 -19.67
C ARG A 75 39.73 -11.88 -19.81
N GLU A 76 40.08 -10.96 -20.70
CA GLU A 76 39.30 -9.75 -20.94
C GLU A 76 37.92 -10.07 -21.55
N GLN A 77 37.83 -11.05 -22.46
CA GLN A 77 36.56 -11.53 -22.99
C GLN A 77 35.68 -12.17 -21.91
N VAL A 78 36.27 -12.94 -20.99
CA VAL A 78 35.55 -13.51 -19.85
C VAL A 78 35.03 -12.41 -18.94
N GLN A 79 35.85 -11.38 -18.66
CA GLN A 79 35.41 -10.22 -17.87
C GLN A 79 34.27 -9.44 -18.54
N ALA A 80 34.33 -9.23 -19.86
CA ALA A 80 33.25 -8.55 -20.60
C ALA A 80 31.95 -9.35 -20.56
N THR A 81 32.03 -10.68 -20.67
CA THR A 81 30.88 -11.58 -20.53
C THR A 81 30.32 -11.56 -19.10
N ALA A 82 31.18 -11.55 -18.08
CA ALA A 82 30.75 -11.44 -16.69
C ALA A 82 30.04 -10.10 -16.42
N LEU A 83 30.59 -9.00 -16.95
CA LEU A 83 29.97 -7.68 -16.85
C LEU A 83 28.59 -7.63 -17.54
N GLN A 84 28.46 -8.25 -18.72
CA GLN A 84 27.18 -8.40 -19.41
C GLN A 84 26.16 -9.09 -18.50
N GLN A 85 26.51 -10.22 -17.87
CA GLN A 85 25.60 -10.95 -16.99
C GLN A 85 25.14 -10.09 -15.80
N VAL A 86 26.05 -9.31 -15.21
CA VAL A 86 25.72 -8.38 -14.12
C VAL A 86 24.75 -7.31 -14.58
N VAL A 87 25.00 -6.68 -15.73
CA VAL A 87 24.12 -5.65 -16.29
C VAL A 87 22.74 -6.20 -16.62
N GLN A 88 22.64 -7.41 -17.19
CA GLN A 88 21.35 -8.04 -17.48
C GLN A 88 20.58 -8.38 -16.20
N ARG A 89 21.25 -8.88 -15.16
CA ARG A 89 20.63 -9.10 -13.85
C ARG A 89 20.14 -7.78 -13.24
N ALA A 90 20.94 -6.72 -13.29
CA ALA A 90 20.55 -5.40 -12.79
C ALA A 90 19.32 -4.84 -13.54
N ARG A 91 19.27 -5.01 -14.88
CA ARG A 91 18.09 -4.64 -15.69
C ARG A 91 16.84 -5.40 -15.26
N LYS A 92 16.96 -6.71 -15.04
CA LYS A 92 15.85 -7.54 -14.56
C LYS A 92 15.35 -7.07 -13.20
N VAL A 93 16.25 -6.88 -12.23
CA VAL A 93 15.90 -6.38 -10.89
C VAL A 93 15.21 -5.02 -10.96
N LYS A 94 15.68 -4.12 -11.83
CA LYS A 94 15.05 -2.82 -12.03
C LYS A 94 13.63 -2.96 -12.58
N ALA A 95 13.42 -3.80 -13.59
CA ALA A 95 12.10 -4.05 -14.16
C ALA A 95 11.15 -4.69 -13.13
N ASP A 96 11.64 -5.69 -12.38
CA ASP A 96 10.88 -6.34 -11.30
C ASP A 96 10.53 -5.32 -10.19
N GLY A 97 11.44 -4.40 -9.86
CA GLY A 97 11.19 -3.31 -8.93
C GLY A 97 10.15 -2.31 -9.42
N GLU A 98 10.20 -1.91 -10.69
CA GLU A 98 9.22 -1.00 -11.31
C GLU A 98 7.82 -1.62 -11.33
N THR A 99 7.71 -2.90 -11.68
CA THR A 99 6.43 -3.64 -11.64
C THR A 99 5.89 -3.76 -10.22
N TYR A 100 6.74 -4.08 -9.23
CA TYR A 100 6.35 -4.11 -7.82
C TYR A 100 5.81 -2.76 -7.34
N ILE A 101 6.53 -1.66 -7.62
CA ILE A 101 6.08 -0.30 -7.27
C ILE A 101 4.73 0.01 -7.93
N SER A 102 4.55 -0.35 -9.20
CA SER A 102 3.28 -0.12 -9.90
C SER A 102 2.13 -0.90 -9.25
N HIS A 103 2.37 -2.16 -8.87
CA HIS A 103 1.39 -3.00 -8.20
C HIS A 103 1.04 -2.45 -6.81
N THR A 104 2.03 -2.09 -6.01
CA THR A 104 1.81 -1.49 -4.67
C THR A 104 1.04 -0.18 -4.77
N LYS A 105 1.32 0.66 -5.75
CA LYS A 105 0.54 1.90 -5.98
C LYS A 105 -0.91 1.60 -6.36
N ALA A 106 -1.13 0.60 -7.22
CA ALA A 106 -2.48 0.20 -7.60
C ALA A 106 -3.27 -0.35 -6.41
N GLU A 107 -2.67 -1.20 -5.58
CA GLU A 107 -3.29 -1.73 -4.36
C GLU A 107 -3.56 -0.62 -3.32
N ALA A 108 -2.61 0.30 -3.11
CA ALA A 108 -2.81 1.45 -2.23
C ALA A 108 -3.97 2.34 -2.70
N ALA A 109 -4.10 2.55 -4.02
CA ALA A 109 -5.21 3.31 -4.59
C ALA A 109 -6.56 2.61 -4.40
N LYS A 110 -6.61 1.26 -4.49
CA LYS A 110 -7.83 0.50 -4.19
C LYS A 110 -8.22 0.62 -2.72
N ILE A 111 -7.27 0.42 -1.80
CA ILE A 111 -7.52 0.55 -0.37
C ILE A 111 -8.01 1.95 -0.03
N ALA A 112 -7.40 2.99 -0.62
CA ALA A 112 -7.85 4.37 -0.42
C ALA A 112 -9.26 4.61 -0.98
N ALA A 113 -9.61 4.03 -2.13
CA ALA A 113 -10.94 4.14 -2.71
C ALA A 113 -12.00 3.41 -1.87
N ASP A 114 -11.68 2.24 -1.34
CA ASP A 114 -12.60 1.48 -0.48
C ASP A 114 -12.79 2.17 0.88
N ALA A 115 -11.71 2.69 1.49
CA ALA A 115 -11.80 3.52 2.69
C ALA A 115 -12.65 4.77 2.44
N ALA A 116 -12.51 5.44 1.29
CA ALA A 116 -13.35 6.58 0.93
C ALA A 116 -14.83 6.19 0.83
N ARG A 117 -15.15 5.06 0.18
CA ARG A 117 -16.53 4.53 0.08
C ARG A 117 -17.12 4.22 1.45
N GLU A 118 -16.34 3.61 2.34
CA GLU A 118 -16.78 3.32 3.71
C GLU A 118 -17.03 4.60 4.50
N THR A 119 -16.15 5.60 4.39
CA THR A 119 -16.38 6.90 5.06
C THR A 119 -17.60 7.63 4.52
N ASP A 120 -17.87 7.55 3.21
CA ASP A 120 -19.05 8.15 2.61
C ASP A 120 -20.33 7.40 2.99
N ALA A 121 -20.28 6.07 3.07
CA ALA A 121 -21.39 5.26 3.57
C ALA A 121 -21.67 5.56 5.05
N ALA A 122 -20.64 5.66 5.88
CA ALA A 122 -20.76 6.05 7.28
C ALA A 122 -21.35 7.45 7.44
N ARG A 123 -20.88 8.43 6.65
CA ARG A 123 -21.44 9.80 6.64
C ARG A 123 -22.91 9.83 6.21
N LYS A 124 -23.30 9.04 5.20
CA LYS A 124 -24.70 8.92 4.79
C LYS A 124 -25.56 8.26 5.88
N ALA A 125 -25.04 7.23 6.54
CA ALA A 125 -25.73 6.56 7.63
C ALA A 125 -25.91 7.47 8.85
N THR A 126 -24.89 8.24 9.23
CA THR A 126 -25.00 9.21 10.32
C THR A 126 -25.96 10.35 9.98
N ALA A 127 -25.92 10.86 8.74
CA ALA A 127 -26.88 11.86 8.28
C ALA A 127 -28.32 11.33 8.29
N ALA A 128 -28.54 10.09 7.85
CA ALA A 128 -29.86 9.45 7.89
C ALA A 128 -30.35 9.22 9.33
N ALA A 129 -29.46 8.81 10.23
CA ALA A 129 -29.80 8.63 11.65
C ALA A 129 -30.19 9.95 12.32
N MET A 130 -29.45 11.04 12.05
CA MET A 130 -29.81 12.37 12.54
C MET A 130 -31.16 12.83 11.99
N ALA A 131 -31.40 12.67 10.68
CA ALA A 131 -32.68 13.02 10.07
C ALA A 131 -33.85 12.22 10.65
N ALA A 132 -33.64 10.94 11.01
CA ALA A 132 -34.65 10.13 11.68
C ALA A 132 -34.93 10.63 13.11
N GLN A 133 -33.88 10.99 13.88
CA GLN A 133 -34.05 11.58 15.21
C GLN A 133 -34.80 12.91 15.17
N ASP A 134 -34.51 13.76 14.18
CA ASP A 134 -35.19 15.03 14.02
C ASP A 134 -36.68 14.85 13.70
N ARG A 135 -37.04 13.84 12.88
CA ARG A 135 -38.45 13.48 12.63
C ARG A 135 -39.15 13.03 13.90
N VAL A 136 -38.53 12.17 14.70
CA VAL A 136 -39.09 11.74 15.99
C VAL A 136 -39.27 12.92 16.94
N ARG A 137 -38.32 13.86 16.98
CA ARG A 137 -38.46 15.11 17.76
C ARG A 137 -39.64 15.94 17.28
N GLN A 138 -39.79 16.13 15.97
CA GLN A 138 -40.92 16.87 15.40
C GLN A 138 -42.25 16.20 15.74
N GLU A 139 -42.36 14.88 15.65
CA GLU A 139 -43.54 14.13 16.04
C GLU A 139 -43.84 14.27 17.54
N GLN A 140 -42.82 14.28 18.40
CA GLN A 140 -43.01 14.53 19.83
C GLN A 140 -43.49 15.95 20.12
N GLU A 141 -42.95 16.94 19.42
CA GLU A 141 -43.39 18.34 19.54
C GLU A 141 -44.82 18.50 19.04
N GLN A 142 -45.17 17.89 17.92
CA GLN A 142 -46.54 17.86 17.40
C GLN A 142 -47.49 17.13 18.36
N ALA A 143 -47.09 15.99 18.91
CA ALA A 143 -47.89 15.26 19.89
C ALA A 143 -48.10 16.08 21.17
N LYS A 144 -47.06 16.79 21.65
CA LYS A 144 -47.18 17.73 22.78
C LYS A 144 -48.09 18.89 22.46
N ALA A 145 -48.02 19.45 21.25
CA ALA A 145 -48.90 20.53 20.81
C ALA A 145 -50.36 20.06 20.74
N ILE A 146 -50.62 18.88 20.17
CA ILE A 146 -51.95 18.26 20.14
C ILE A 146 -52.47 17.98 21.55
N LEU A 147 -51.61 17.53 22.48
CA LEU A 147 -52.00 17.31 23.88
C LEU A 147 -52.30 18.64 24.60
N ALA A 148 -51.52 19.69 24.37
CA ALA A 148 -51.78 21.01 24.94
C ALA A 148 -53.10 21.62 24.40
N ASP A 149 -53.39 21.43 23.11
CA ASP A 149 -54.67 21.82 22.52
C ASP A 149 -55.82 20.93 23.03
N ALA A 150 -55.58 19.64 23.24
CA ALA A 150 -56.55 18.72 23.83
C ALA A 150 -56.85 19.03 25.30
N GLU A 151 -55.87 19.52 26.09
CA GLU A 151 -56.11 20.04 27.44
C GLU A 151 -56.98 21.30 27.40
N ARG A 152 -56.77 22.18 26.41
CA ARG A 152 -57.62 23.36 26.14
C ARG A 152 -59.05 22.99 25.76
N TYR A 153 -59.26 21.84 25.14
CA TYR A 153 -60.57 21.30 24.74
C TYR A 153 -61.09 20.15 25.64
N SER A 154 -60.43 19.85 26.76
CA SER A 154 -60.73 18.72 27.64
C SER A 154 -62.14 18.76 28.26
N GLY A 155 -62.76 19.95 28.33
CA GLY A 155 -64.18 20.12 28.67
C GLY A 155 -65.16 19.47 27.69
N TRP A 156 -64.75 19.22 26.45
CA TRP A 156 -65.55 18.54 25.42
C TRP A 156 -65.31 17.02 25.37
N ALA A 157 -64.09 16.57 25.72
CA ALA A 157 -63.71 15.15 25.74
C ALA A 157 -64.50 14.32 26.76
N GLY A 158 -64.87 14.91 27.91
CA GLY A 158 -65.78 14.27 28.87
C GLY A 158 -67.19 14.02 28.31
N ARG A 159 -67.67 14.91 27.42
CA ARG A 159 -68.99 14.79 26.77
C ARG A 159 -68.95 13.78 25.62
N LEU A 160 -67.83 13.65 24.91
CA LEU A 160 -67.63 12.64 23.87
C LEU A 160 -67.42 11.23 24.43
N ARG A 161 -66.76 11.09 25.59
CA ARG A 161 -66.63 9.80 26.29
C ARG A 161 -67.99 9.25 26.74
N ALA A 162 -68.91 10.11 27.18
CA ALA A 162 -70.28 9.72 27.51
C ALA A 162 -71.10 9.28 26.28
N ILE A 163 -70.83 9.87 25.11
CA ILE A 163 -71.45 9.45 23.83
C ILE A 163 -70.84 8.13 23.35
N TRP A 164 -69.53 7.93 23.54
CA TRP A 164 -68.81 6.71 23.17
C TRP A 164 -69.19 5.50 24.04
N ASP A 165 -69.33 5.67 25.36
CA ASP A 165 -69.79 4.58 26.23
C ASP A 165 -71.24 4.16 25.92
N ARG A 166 -72.05 5.06 25.37
CA ARG A 166 -73.39 4.77 24.87
C ARG A 166 -73.39 4.08 23.50
N LEU A 167 -72.29 4.17 22.75
CA LEU A 167 -72.09 3.52 21.45
C LEU A 167 -71.33 2.18 21.56
N ARG A 168 -70.49 2.01 22.60
CA ARG A 168 -69.77 0.78 22.95
C ARG A 168 -70.72 -0.41 23.24
N THR A 169 -71.99 -0.12 23.49
CA THR A 169 -73.03 -1.14 23.71
C THR A 169 -73.60 -1.71 22.40
N SER A 170 -73.21 -1.21 21.21
CA SER A 170 -73.68 -1.74 19.93
C SER A 170 -72.54 -2.33 19.08
N SER A 171 -72.91 -3.30 18.24
CA SER A 171 -72.13 -4.39 17.62
C SER A 171 -70.96 -4.03 16.68
N VAL A 172 -70.44 -2.80 16.72
CA VAL A 172 -69.36 -2.33 15.83
C VAL A 172 -67.96 -2.66 16.38
N VAL A 173 -67.85 -2.98 17.67
CA VAL A 173 -66.58 -3.23 18.38
C VAL A 173 -65.95 -4.59 18.02
N GLU A 174 -66.72 -5.58 17.56
CA GLU A 174 -66.16 -6.90 17.23
C GLU A 174 -65.38 -6.90 15.91
N LYS A 175 -65.80 -6.11 14.91
CA LYS A 175 -65.09 -6.03 13.62
C LYS A 175 -63.76 -5.29 13.70
N VAL A 176 -63.70 -4.21 14.49
CA VAL A 176 -62.47 -3.42 14.66
C VAL A 176 -61.43 -4.20 15.47
N ARG A 177 -61.84 -5.03 16.45
CA ARG A 177 -60.90 -5.89 17.19
C ARG A 177 -60.22 -6.92 16.28
N ALA A 178 -60.97 -7.52 15.34
CA ALA A 178 -60.42 -8.53 14.43
C ALA A 178 -59.32 -7.95 13.52
N GLU A 179 -59.50 -6.73 13.00
CA GLU A 179 -58.51 -6.08 12.14
C GLU A 179 -57.26 -5.66 12.92
N PHE A 180 -57.41 -5.11 14.12
CA PHE A 180 -56.25 -4.72 14.94
C PHE A 180 -55.41 -5.91 15.42
N PHE A 181 -56.01 -7.05 15.80
CA PHE A 181 -55.23 -8.24 16.16
C PHE A 181 -54.44 -8.80 14.98
N SER A 182 -54.99 -8.74 13.77
CA SER A 182 -54.28 -9.18 12.56
C SER A 182 -53.05 -8.33 12.24
N GLU A 183 -53.11 -7.03 12.54
CA GLU A 183 -51.97 -6.12 12.35
C GLU A 183 -50.92 -6.32 13.45
N VAL A 184 -51.32 -6.49 14.72
CA VAL A 184 -50.40 -6.74 15.84
C VAL A 184 -49.65 -8.07 15.67
N ASP A 185 -50.30 -9.11 15.14
CA ASP A 185 -49.64 -10.38 14.88
C ASP A 185 -48.64 -10.30 13.72
N ARG A 186 -48.91 -9.48 12.68
CA ARG A 186 -47.91 -9.21 11.62
C ARG A 186 -46.65 -8.55 12.17
N TRP A 187 -46.79 -7.60 13.09
CA TRP A 187 -45.63 -6.95 13.72
C TRP A 187 -44.84 -7.89 14.63
N ARG A 188 -45.50 -8.82 15.32
CA ARG A 188 -44.81 -9.86 16.10
C ARG A 188 -44.04 -10.84 15.24
N VAL A 189 -44.60 -11.28 14.12
CA VAL A 189 -43.91 -12.17 13.17
C VAL A 189 -42.71 -11.47 12.55
N ALA A 190 -42.85 -10.19 12.15
CA ALA A 190 -41.74 -9.41 11.62
C ALA A 190 -40.60 -9.19 12.63
N ALA A 191 -40.93 -9.00 13.92
CA ALA A 191 -39.94 -8.88 14.99
C ALA A 191 -39.18 -10.20 15.23
N GLN A 192 -39.88 -11.34 15.26
CA GLN A 192 -39.23 -12.65 15.40
C GLN A 192 -38.34 -13.01 14.21
N GLU A 193 -38.73 -12.59 13.00
CA GLU A 193 -37.93 -12.83 11.81
C GLU A 193 -36.65 -11.97 11.77
N ALA A 194 -36.71 -10.75 12.31
CA ALA A 194 -35.54 -9.90 12.47
C ALA A 194 -34.53 -10.46 13.49
N GLU A 195 -34.99 -11.00 14.62
CA GLU A 195 -34.13 -11.67 15.61
C GLU A 195 -33.45 -12.92 15.05
N ARG A 196 -34.18 -13.73 14.26
CA ARG A 196 -33.61 -14.90 13.58
C ARG A 196 -32.48 -14.53 12.62
N ARG A 197 -32.65 -13.48 11.82
CA ARG A 197 -31.60 -13.00 10.89
C ARG A 197 -30.37 -12.47 11.63
N GLN A 198 -30.52 -11.89 12.81
CA GLN A 198 -29.39 -11.48 13.63
C GLN A 198 -28.61 -12.68 14.17
N LEU A 199 -29.30 -13.69 14.71
CA LEU A 199 -28.67 -14.93 15.19
C LEU A 199 -27.94 -15.68 14.06
N GLU A 200 -28.54 -15.74 12.87
CA GLU A 200 -27.89 -16.35 11.70
C GLU A 200 -26.62 -15.58 11.27
N ALA A 201 -26.66 -14.24 11.31
CA ALA A 201 -25.49 -13.41 11.01
C ALA A 201 -24.38 -13.57 12.05
N GLU A 202 -24.72 -13.68 13.33
CA GLU A 202 -23.75 -13.97 14.40
C GLU A 202 -23.13 -15.35 14.24
N HIS A 203 -23.94 -16.36 13.91
CA HIS A 203 -23.45 -17.72 13.64
C HIS A 203 -22.46 -17.73 12.46
N GLN A 204 -22.78 -17.03 11.37
CA GLN A 204 -21.88 -16.91 10.22
C GLN A 204 -20.56 -16.19 10.55
N ARG A 205 -20.60 -15.16 11.41
CA ARG A 205 -19.39 -14.49 11.90
C ARG A 205 -18.51 -15.44 12.71
N HIS A 206 -19.10 -16.21 13.61
CA HIS A 206 -18.37 -17.19 14.41
C HIS A 206 -17.75 -18.30 13.55
N GLU A 207 -18.46 -18.80 12.53
CA GLU A 207 -17.88 -19.77 11.60
C GLU A 207 -16.72 -19.18 10.79
N ALA A 208 -16.83 -17.92 10.34
CA ALA A 208 -15.75 -17.24 9.64
C ALA A 208 -14.51 -17.05 10.56
N GLU A 209 -14.71 -16.62 11.80
CA GLU A 209 -13.63 -16.50 12.79
C GLU A 209 -12.95 -17.84 13.07
N ARG A 210 -13.72 -18.93 13.16
CA ARG A 210 -13.16 -20.27 13.33
C ARG A 210 -12.31 -20.68 12.14
N LYS A 211 -12.79 -20.48 10.91
CA LYS A 211 -12.02 -20.78 9.68
C LYS A 211 -10.73 -19.95 9.60
N VAL A 212 -10.76 -18.69 10.03
CA VAL A 212 -9.56 -17.84 10.10
C VAL A 212 -8.55 -18.39 11.12
N ARG A 213 -9.00 -18.81 12.31
CA ARG A 213 -8.12 -19.43 13.32
C ARG A 213 -7.51 -20.74 12.82
N GLU A 214 -8.32 -21.60 12.20
CA GLU A 214 -7.85 -22.85 11.61
C GLU A 214 -6.80 -22.61 10.51
N ALA A 215 -7.01 -21.60 9.66
CA ALA A 215 -6.03 -21.21 8.64
C ALA A 215 -4.73 -20.65 9.24
N GLN A 216 -4.81 -19.87 10.33
CA GLN A 216 -3.65 -19.37 11.06
C GLN A 216 -2.83 -20.51 11.69
N ASP A 217 -3.49 -21.50 12.29
CA ASP A 217 -2.83 -22.67 12.88
C ASP A 217 -2.13 -23.53 11.82
N VAL A 218 -2.75 -23.71 10.65
CA VAL A 218 -2.13 -24.41 9.51
C VAL A 218 -0.92 -23.65 8.98
N ALA A 219 -1.03 -22.32 8.82
CA ALA A 219 0.09 -21.49 8.39
C ALA A 219 1.26 -21.52 9.40
N PHE A 220 0.94 -21.52 10.70
CA PHE A 220 1.95 -21.63 11.76
C PHE A 220 2.67 -22.98 11.72
N LYS A 221 1.94 -24.09 11.58
CA LYS A 221 2.53 -25.43 11.42
C LYS A 221 3.42 -25.53 10.18
N ALA A 222 2.96 -25.00 9.04
CA ALA A 222 3.76 -24.95 7.82
C ALA A 222 5.04 -24.10 7.99
N GLY A 223 4.98 -23.02 8.76
CA GLY A 223 6.15 -22.22 9.14
C GLY A 223 7.17 -23.01 9.96
N ILE A 224 6.71 -23.78 10.95
CA ILE A 224 7.58 -24.66 11.75
C ILE A 224 8.23 -25.73 10.88
N GLU A 225 7.47 -26.36 9.98
CA GLU A 225 8.00 -27.38 9.07
C GLU A 225 9.04 -26.81 8.11
N ARG A 226 8.79 -25.62 7.57
CA ARG A 226 9.77 -24.88 6.75
C ARG A 226 11.05 -24.61 7.53
N ASP A 227 10.94 -24.12 8.77
CA ASP A 227 12.10 -23.78 9.59
C ASP A 227 12.87 -25.04 10.01
N ARG A 228 12.17 -26.16 10.25
CA ARG A 228 12.77 -27.47 10.49
C ARG A 228 13.51 -28.00 9.26
N LEU A 229 12.90 -27.96 8.07
CA LEU A 229 13.55 -28.34 6.82
C LEU A 229 14.75 -27.44 6.52
N ARG A 230 14.66 -26.14 6.81
CA ARG A 230 15.77 -25.19 6.69
C ARG A 230 16.92 -25.54 7.63
N SER A 231 16.63 -25.98 8.85
CA SER A 231 17.67 -26.44 9.79
C SER A 231 18.37 -27.71 9.33
N MET A 232 17.65 -28.63 8.67
CA MET A 232 18.23 -29.85 8.10
C MET A 232 19.05 -29.60 6.83
N LEU A 233 18.70 -28.56 6.06
CA LEU A 233 19.37 -28.18 4.82
C LEU A 233 20.51 -27.17 5.02
N SER A 234 20.71 -26.65 6.24
CA SER A 234 21.85 -25.77 6.53
C SER A 234 23.12 -26.63 6.65
N PRO A 235 24.06 -26.56 5.69
CA PRO A 235 25.35 -27.19 5.86
C PRO A 235 26.08 -26.47 7.00
N VAL A 236 26.81 -27.23 7.81
CA VAL A 236 27.84 -26.73 8.72
C VAL A 236 28.77 -25.80 7.92
N ALA A 237 28.52 -24.50 8.02
CA ALA A 237 29.33 -23.46 7.41
C ALA A 237 29.43 -22.31 8.41
N ASP A 238 30.20 -22.57 9.47
CA ASP A 238 30.96 -21.55 10.20
C ASP A 238 32.22 -22.22 10.76
N HIS A 239 33.15 -22.51 9.86
CA HIS A 239 34.58 -22.45 10.16
C HIS A 239 35.10 -21.13 9.61
N SER A 240 35.00 -20.08 10.42
CA SER A 240 35.89 -18.91 10.32
C SER A 240 35.76 -18.12 11.62
N GLU A 241 36.76 -18.29 12.48
CA GLU A 241 37.02 -17.43 13.63
C GLU A 241 37.06 -15.95 13.20
N PRO A 242 36.45 -15.06 13.99
CA PRO A 242 37.02 -13.77 14.26
C PRO A 242 37.39 -13.67 15.74
N GLU A 243 38.57 -13.09 15.98
CA GLU A 243 39.23 -12.89 17.25
C GLU A 243 38.29 -12.48 18.41
N LEU A 244 38.41 -13.21 19.51
CA LEU A 244 37.90 -12.86 20.82
C LEU A 244 38.50 -11.51 21.26
N SER A 245 37.73 -10.42 21.15
CA SER A 245 37.96 -9.22 21.96
C SER A 245 37.80 -9.59 23.44
N PRO A 246 38.75 -9.25 24.33
CA PRO A 246 38.60 -9.49 25.75
C PRO A 246 37.51 -8.58 26.31
N ALA A 247 36.45 -9.20 26.85
CA ALA A 247 35.31 -8.50 27.45
C ALA A 247 35.74 -7.56 28.60
N PRO A 248 35.09 -6.40 28.78
CA PRO A 248 35.31 -5.56 29.95
C PRO A 248 34.80 -6.27 31.21
N LYS A 249 35.68 -6.39 32.22
CA LYS A 249 35.36 -6.93 33.55
C LYS A 249 34.18 -6.15 34.17
N GLN A 250 33.02 -6.77 34.22
CA GLN A 250 31.91 -6.28 35.05
C GLN A 250 32.27 -6.52 36.52
N ILE A 251 32.64 -5.44 37.21
CA ILE A 251 32.82 -5.44 38.66
C ILE A 251 31.42 -5.57 39.27
N LEU A 252 31.13 -6.71 39.89
CA LEU A 252 29.96 -6.89 40.73
C LEU A 252 30.05 -5.90 41.90
N LYS A 253 29.07 -4.99 41.97
CA LYS A 253 28.91 -4.04 43.09
C LYS A 253 28.83 -4.82 44.41
N PRO A 254 29.57 -4.43 45.46
CA PRO A 254 29.49 -5.09 46.75
C PRO A 254 28.13 -4.85 47.42
N ASN A 255 27.62 -5.94 48.01
CA ASN A 255 26.34 -6.05 48.72
C ASN A 255 26.13 -4.94 49.76
N PHE A 256 24.90 -4.41 49.76
CA PHE A 256 24.31 -3.60 50.82
C PHE A 256 24.43 -4.32 52.18
N LYS A 257 25.14 -3.71 53.13
CA LYS A 257 25.02 -4.08 54.55
C LYS A 257 23.66 -3.64 55.07
N LYS A 258 22.82 -4.59 55.47
CA LYS A 258 21.66 -4.34 56.33
C LYS A 258 22.16 -3.77 57.66
N LYS A 259 21.63 -2.61 58.02
CA LYS A 259 21.82 -1.96 59.32
C LYS A 259 20.75 -2.50 60.25
N ASP A 260 21.07 -3.54 61.03
CA ASP A 260 20.20 -3.96 62.11
C ASP A 260 20.36 -3.01 63.30
N ARG A 261 19.20 -2.52 63.74
CA ARG A 261 18.97 -1.76 64.96
C ARG A 261 18.95 -2.72 66.14
N SER A 262 19.80 -2.47 67.13
CA SER A 262 19.59 -2.54 68.59
C SER A 262 20.92 -2.78 69.29
#